data_AF-A0A966L1M6-F1
#
_entry.id   AF-A0A966L1M6-F1
#
_cell.length_a   1.000
_cell.length_b   1.000
_cell.length_c   1.000
_cell.angle_alpha   90.00
_cell.angle_beta   90.00
_cell.angle_gamma   90.00
#
_symmetry.space_group_name_H-M   'P 1'
#
loop_
_entity.id
_entity.type
_entity.pdbx_description
1 polymer ?
#
loop_
_entity_poly.entity_id
_entity_poly.type
_entity_poly.pdbx_seq_one_letter_code
_entity_poly.pdbx_strand_id
1 'polypeptide(L)' 'MSPSDAFNKDYDVVELSKSVGRVSWGIVAPYPPGIPVFVPGMEITQEEKDFIKEVCEKGALVQGSIKKNKKTYVRVLKA' A
#
# COMPACT_ATOMS: atom_id res chain seq x y z
N MET A 1 -12.64 -9.87 -5.44
CA MET A 1 -12.64 -10.02 -3.96
C MET A 1 -13.19 -8.73 -3.38
N SER A 2 -14.07 -8.79 -2.39
CA SER A 2 -14.59 -7.57 -1.77
C SER A 2 -13.56 -6.97 -0.80
N PRO A 3 -13.61 -5.66 -0.50
CA PRO A 3 -12.77 -5.05 0.51
C PRO A 3 -12.94 -5.69 1.90
N SER A 4 -14.16 -6.12 2.24
CA SER A 4 -14.44 -6.81 3.50
C SER A 4 -13.75 -8.17 3.56
N ASP A 5 -13.79 -8.95 2.48
CA ASP A 5 -13.11 -10.25 2.41
C ASP A 5 -11.60 -10.10 2.60
N ALA A 6 -11.00 -9.08 1.96
CA ALA A 6 -9.57 -8.83 2.06
C ALA A 6 -9.16 -8.42 3.48
N PHE A 7 -9.94 -7.54 4.12
CA PHE A 7 -9.65 -7.05 5.47
C PHE A 7 -9.71 -8.15 6.54
N ASN A 8 -10.54 -9.18 6.33
CA ASN A 8 -10.70 -10.32 7.24
C ASN A 8 -9.64 -11.41 7.06
N LYS A 9 -8.72 -11.28 6.11
CA LYS A 9 -7.61 -12.23 5.88
C LYS A 9 -6.33 -11.80 6.59
N ASP A 10 -5.40 -12.74 6.74
CA ASP A 10 -4.04 -12.43 7.17
C ASP A 10 -3.28 -11.60 6.12
N TYR A 11 -2.25 -10.89 6.57
CA TYR A 11 -1.39 -10.06 5.72
C TYR A 11 0.10 -10.31 5.96
N ASP A 12 0.88 -10.03 4.93
CA ASP A 12 2.33 -9.88 5.00
C ASP A 12 2.71 -8.40 4.90
N VAL A 13 3.84 -8.03 5.50
CA VAL A 13 4.46 -6.72 5.28
C VAL A 13 5.57 -6.87 4.26
N VAL A 14 5.42 -6.21 3.11
CA VAL A 14 6.41 -6.25 2.02
C VAL A 14 6.94 -4.86 1.73
N GLU A 15 8.18 -4.78 1.23
CA GLU A 15 8.71 -3.53 0.70
C GLU A 15 7.85 -3.06 -0.48
N LEU A 16 7.57 -1.76 -0.57
CA LEU A 16 6.76 -1.18 -1.65
C LEU A 16 7.28 -1.54 -3.05
N SER A 17 8.61 -1.70 -3.20
CA SER A 17 9.23 -2.14 -4.44
C SER A 17 8.85 -3.57 -4.86
N LYS A 18 8.35 -4.39 -3.93
CA LYS A 18 7.97 -5.80 -4.12
C LYS A 18 6.45 -6.02 -4.08
N SER A 19 5.65 -4.96 -4.07
CA SER A 19 4.19 -5.08 -3.91
C SER A 19 3.43 -5.24 -5.23
N VAL A 20 4.05 -4.98 -6.38
CA VAL A 20 3.37 -5.07 -7.69
C VAL A 20 2.89 -6.51 -7.94
N GLY A 21 1.65 -6.65 -8.39
CA GLY A 21 0.97 -7.95 -8.60
C GLY A 21 0.51 -8.62 -7.30
N ARG A 22 0.71 -7.99 -6.13
CA ARG A 22 0.14 -8.44 -4.85
C ARG A 22 -1.18 -7.73 -4.60
N VAL A 23 -2.05 -8.36 -3.83
CA VAL A 23 -3.32 -7.74 -3.41
C VAL A 23 -3.10 -6.92 -2.14
N SER A 24 -3.52 -5.67 -2.13
CA SER A 24 -3.47 -4.85 -0.91
C SER A 24 -4.39 -5.43 0.17
N TRP A 25 -3.89 -5.51 1.41
CA TRP A 25 -4.71 -5.84 2.57
C TRP A 25 -5.35 -4.60 3.19
N GLY A 26 -4.67 -3.45 3.12
CA GLY A 26 -5.06 -2.23 3.80
C GLY A 26 -5.27 -1.04 2.87
N ILE A 27 -5.70 0.07 3.44
CA ILE A 27 -5.73 1.36 2.75
C ILE A 27 -4.33 1.97 2.78
N VAL A 28 -3.88 2.52 1.65
CA VAL A 28 -2.70 3.38 1.57
C VAL A 28 -3.09 4.68 0.89
N ALA A 29 -2.88 5.81 1.56
CA ALA A 29 -3.33 7.11 1.09
C ALA A 29 -2.30 8.22 1.41
N PRO A 30 -1.89 9.04 0.42
CA PRO A 30 -1.15 10.27 0.68
C PRO A 30 -1.99 11.27 1.45
N TYR A 31 -1.39 12.02 2.38
CA TYR A 31 -2.04 13.11 3.10
C TYR A 31 -1.17 14.37 3.13
N PRO A 32 -1.74 15.55 2.83
CA PRO A 32 -3.07 15.77 2.21
C PRO A 32 -3.10 15.33 0.73
N PRO A 33 -4.27 14.99 0.11
CA PRO A 33 -5.64 15.16 0.61
C PRO A 33 -6.26 13.95 1.36
N GLY A 34 -5.61 12.78 1.38
CA GLY A 34 -6.16 11.58 2.02
C GLY A 34 -6.97 10.67 1.10
N ILE A 35 -6.85 10.83 -0.23
CA ILE A 35 -7.54 9.96 -1.20
C ILE A 35 -6.81 8.60 -1.26
N PRO A 36 -7.51 7.46 -1.05
CA PRO A 36 -6.91 6.14 -1.14
C PRO A 36 -6.33 5.85 -2.53
N VAL A 37 -5.09 5.37 -2.53
CA VAL A 37 -4.44 4.81 -3.72
C VAL A 37 -4.49 3.29 -3.67
N PHE A 38 -4.26 2.69 -2.50
CA PHE A 38 -4.52 1.26 -2.30
C PHE A 38 -5.80 1.07 -1.49
N VAL A 39 -6.58 0.06 -1.86
CA VAL A 39 -7.80 -0.36 -1.19
C VAL A 39 -7.73 -1.87 -0.96
N PRO A 40 -8.21 -2.40 0.18
CA PRO A 40 -8.23 -3.83 0.43
C PRO A 40 -8.87 -4.61 -0.72
N GLY A 41 -8.23 -5.69 -1.16
CA GLY A 41 -8.74 -6.56 -2.23
C GLY A 41 -8.38 -6.11 -3.65
N MET A 42 -7.75 -4.94 -3.81
CA MET A 42 -7.23 -4.46 -5.08
C MET A 42 -5.82 -4.99 -5.35
N GLU A 43 -5.55 -5.40 -6.58
CA GLU A 43 -4.19 -5.73 -7.03
C GLU A 43 -3.38 -4.45 -7.21
N ILE A 44 -2.17 -4.40 -6.65
CA ILE A 44 -1.29 -3.25 -6.74
C ILE A 44 -0.59 -3.25 -8.09
N THR A 45 -0.82 -2.19 -8.85
CA THR A 45 -0.18 -1.97 -10.15
C THR A 45 1.16 -1.25 -10.02
N GLN A 46 1.93 -1.24 -11.11
CA GLN A 46 3.17 -0.49 -11.20
C GLN A 46 2.93 1.02 -11.04
N GLU A 47 1.87 1.56 -11.65
CA GLU A 47 1.52 2.98 -11.62
C GLU A 47 1.23 3.47 -10.20
N GLU A 48 0.35 2.76 -9.49
CA GLU A 48 -0.03 3.14 -8.12
C GLU A 48 1.17 3.00 -7.16
N LYS A 49 2.02 1.98 -7.37
CA LYS A 49 3.27 1.80 -6.62
C LYS A 49 4.23 2.97 -6.86
N ASP A 50 4.41 3.39 -8.10
CA ASP A 50 5.31 4.49 -8.47
C ASP A 50 4.79 5.83 -7.91
N PHE A 51 3.48 6.05 -7.95
CA PHE A 51 2.84 7.22 -7.33
C PHE A 51 3.11 7.29 -5.82
N ILE A 52 2.87 6.19 -5.08
CA ILE A 52 3.17 6.14 -3.64
C ILE A 52 4.64 6.35 -3.35
N LYS A 53 5.53 5.80 -4.18
CA LYS A 53 6.97 5.99 -4.04
C LYS A 53 7.35 7.47 -4.21
N GLU A 54 6.88 8.13 -5.27
CA GLU A 54 7.15 9.54 -5.54
C GLU A 54 6.66 10.44 -4.38
N VAL A 55 5.44 10.20 -3.90
CA VAL A 55 4.87 10.90 -2.74
C VAL A 55 5.74 10.70 -1.50
N CYS A 56 6.20 9.48 -1.24
CA CYS A 56 7.07 9.17 -0.10
C CYS A 56 8.41 9.91 -0.20
N GLU A 57 9.00 9.98 -1.40
CA GLU A 57 10.27 10.65 -1.69
C GLU A 57 10.17 12.17 -1.55
N LYS A 58 9.00 12.75 -1.88
CA LYS A 58 8.69 14.17 -1.63
C LYS A 58 8.43 14.48 -0.15
N GLY A 59 8.49 13.49 0.73
CA GLY A 59 8.35 13.68 2.18
C GLY A 59 6.90 13.80 2.66
N ALA A 60 5.91 13.56 1.79
CA ALA A 60 4.51 13.57 2.20
C ALA A 60 4.20 12.42 3.17
N LEU A 61 3.19 12.65 4.01
CA LEU A 61 2.66 11.61 4.89
C LEU A 61 1.88 10.61 4.04
N VAL A 62 2.16 9.33 4.21
CA VAL A 62 1.41 8.25 3.55
C VAL A 62 0.83 7.35 4.63
N GLN A 63 -0.47 7.51 4.88
CA GLN A 63 -1.20 6.70 5.83
C GLN A 63 -1.27 5.24 5.36
N GLY A 64 -1.21 4.31 6.30
CA GLY A 64 -1.21 2.87 6.00
C GLY A 64 0.12 2.30 5.50
N SER A 65 1.10 3.16 5.17
CA SER A 65 2.47 2.75 4.90
C SER A 65 3.31 2.68 6.19
N ILE A 66 4.34 1.84 6.18
CA ILE A 66 5.30 1.69 7.28
C ILE A 66 6.66 2.16 6.76
N LYS A 67 7.27 3.15 7.40
CA LYS A 67 8.63 3.61 7.06
C LYS A 67 9.65 2.98 8.00
N LYS A 68 10.65 2.26 7.46
CA LYS A 68 11.78 1.67 8.21
C LYS A 68 13.05 1.74 7.39
N ASN A 69 14.16 2.23 7.97
CA ASN A 69 15.47 2.32 7.32
C ASN A 69 15.43 3.00 5.93
N LYS A 70 14.73 4.15 5.83
CA LYS A 70 14.50 4.90 4.57
C LYS A 70 13.74 4.14 3.47
N LYS A 71 13.15 2.97 3.79
CA LYS A 71 12.29 2.20 2.89
C LYS A 71 10.83 2.28 3.33
N THR A 72 9.95 2.21 2.35
CA THR A 72 8.50 2.15 2.54
C THR A 72 8.02 0.71 2.41
N TYR A 73 7.16 0.29 3.32
CA TYR A 73 6.54 -1.03 3.35
C TYR A 73 5.02 -0.88 3.40
N VAL A 74 4.32 -1.87 2.84
CA VAL A 74 2.86 -1.92 2.78
C VAL A 74 2.37 -3.31 3.15
N ARG A 75 1.10 -3.38 3.58
CA ARG A 75 0.44 -4.64 3.93
C ARG A 75 -0.27 -5.21 2.72
N VAL A 76 0.09 -6.43 2.36
CA VAL A 76 -0.52 -7.18 1.25
C VAL A 76 -1.14 -8.45 1.79
N LEU A 77 -2.14 -9.00 1.11
CA LEU A 77 -2.71 -10.29 1.49
C LEU A 77 -1.60 -11.34 1.54
N LYS A 78 -1.63 -12.11 2.62
CA LYS A 78 -0.78 -13.27 2.80
C LYS A 78 -1.08 -14.27 1.69
N ALA A 79 -0.04 -14.80 1.06
CA ALA A 79 -0.15 -15.80 0.01
C ALA A 79 -0.67 -17.14 0.57
#